data_AF-A0A1G9K0G4-F1
#
_entry.id   AF-A0A1G9K0G4-F1
#
_cell.length_a   1.000
_cell.length_b   1.000
_cell.length_c   1.000
_cell.angle_alpha   90.00
_cell.angle_beta   90.00
_cell.angle_gamma   90.00
#
_symmetry.space_group_name_H-M   'P 1'
#
loop_
_entity.id
_entity.type
_entity.pdbx_description
1 polymer ?
#
loop_
_entity_poly.entity_id
_entity_poly.type
_entity_poly.pdbx_seq_one_letter_code
_entity_poly.pdbx_strand_id
1 'polypeptide(L)'
;PDDYASTPTQGDWTGGGNRRGAWFYGSKIAQACAGKTVAKMTVQFTRRRGSGVNAKRPMHLYLHNYTSAPGGQLNLGAGPEELVSLSVGAKGTATLPASWRNALASGSARGLAIYASGRNDYAAFTGGTITITFSA
;
A
#
# COMPACT_ATOMS: atom_id res chain seq x y z
N PRO A 1 9.79 14.99 2.01
CA PRO A 1 10.30 14.28 0.82
C PRO A 1 9.49 13.01 0.62
N ASP A 2 8.33 13.16 0.00
CA ASP A 2 7.43 12.06 -0.27
C ASP A 2 7.56 11.69 -1.76
N ASP A 3 8.14 10.53 -2.04
CA ASP A 3 8.17 9.95 -3.39
C ASP A 3 6.88 9.17 -3.62
N TYR A 4 5.90 9.81 -4.25
CA TYR A 4 4.66 9.18 -4.65
C TYR A 4 4.79 8.56 -6.05
N ALA A 5 4.19 7.37 -6.21
CA ALA A 5 3.98 6.62 -7.46
C ALA A 5 5.16 5.90 -8.15
N SER A 6 6.43 6.35 -8.09
CA SER A 6 7.52 5.60 -8.75
C SER A 6 8.07 4.48 -7.86
N THR A 7 8.34 4.77 -6.58
CA THR A 7 8.84 3.81 -5.59
C THR A 7 8.32 4.12 -4.18
N PRO A 8 7.05 3.79 -3.87
CA PRO A 8 6.50 3.90 -2.51
C PRO A 8 7.49 3.38 -1.47
N THR A 9 7.84 4.23 -0.50
CA THR A 9 8.88 3.96 0.50
C THR A 9 8.35 4.21 1.91
N GLN A 10 8.70 3.33 2.85
CA GLN A 10 8.42 3.49 4.28
C GLN A 10 9.74 3.70 5.05
N GLY A 11 9.67 4.32 6.23
CA GLY A 11 10.82 4.51 7.12
C GLY A 11 11.72 5.68 6.74
N ASP A 12 12.85 5.78 7.42
CA ASP A 12 13.89 6.78 7.18
C ASP A 12 15.29 6.17 7.16
N TRP A 13 15.96 6.25 6.01
CA TRP A 13 17.32 5.76 5.86
C TRP A 13 18.39 6.81 6.17
N THR A 14 18.10 8.08 5.88
CA THR A 14 19.08 9.16 5.82
C THR A 14 18.98 10.12 7.01
N GLY A 15 18.01 9.93 7.92
CA GLY A 15 17.73 10.88 8.99
C GLY A 15 16.94 12.10 8.53
N GLY A 16 16.36 12.05 7.32
CA GLY A 16 15.63 13.17 6.69
C GLY A 16 14.12 13.17 6.96
N GLY A 17 13.66 12.29 7.84
CA GLY A 17 12.25 12.11 8.18
C GLY A 17 11.64 10.83 7.59
N ASN A 18 10.62 10.33 8.27
CA ASN A 18 9.91 9.12 7.89
C ASN A 18 9.10 9.33 6.60
N ARG A 19 9.36 8.48 5.61
CA ARG A 19 8.66 8.50 4.32
C ARG A 19 7.31 7.80 4.41
N ARG A 20 6.33 8.31 3.67
CA ARG A 20 5.03 7.66 3.41
C ARG A 20 4.91 7.36 1.91
N GLY A 21 4.96 6.08 1.57
CA GLY A 21 4.71 5.63 0.20
C GLY A 21 3.22 5.40 -0.02
N ALA A 22 2.71 5.60 -1.23
CA ALA A 22 1.30 5.35 -1.51
C ALA A 22 1.01 4.96 -2.97
N TRP A 23 -0.11 4.25 -3.15
CA TRP A 23 -0.74 3.88 -4.40
C TRP A 23 -2.15 4.46 -4.48
N PHE A 24 -2.37 5.30 -5.48
CA PHE A 24 -3.63 6.03 -5.66
C PHE A 24 -4.45 5.35 -6.77
N TYR A 25 -5.62 4.81 -6.42
CA TYR A 25 -6.52 4.18 -7.39
C TYR A 25 -7.69 5.09 -7.78
N GLY A 26 -7.91 6.19 -7.06
CA GLY A 26 -9.03 7.10 -7.28
C GLY A 26 -10.36 6.38 -7.10
N SER A 27 -11.30 6.57 -8.02
CA SER A 27 -12.61 5.91 -8.03
C SER A 27 -12.61 4.55 -8.73
N LYS A 28 -11.49 4.11 -9.33
CA LYS A 28 -11.45 2.94 -10.23
C LYS A 28 -11.94 1.65 -9.55
N ILE A 29 -11.54 1.43 -8.29
CA ILE A 29 -11.94 0.22 -7.55
C ILE A 29 -13.43 0.25 -7.22
N ALA A 30 -13.92 1.37 -6.70
CA ALA A 30 -15.33 1.53 -6.38
C ALA A 30 -16.21 1.36 -7.64
N GLN A 31 -15.80 1.97 -8.76
CA GLN A 31 -16.46 1.79 -10.06
C GLN A 31 -16.46 0.33 -10.52
N ALA A 32 -15.34 -0.39 -10.37
CA ALA A 32 -15.25 -1.81 -10.72
C ALA A 32 -16.13 -2.71 -9.84
N CYS A 33 -16.39 -2.29 -8.58
CA CYS A 33 -17.21 -3.02 -7.62
C CYS A 33 -18.69 -2.65 -7.65
N ALA A 34 -19.08 -1.59 -8.37
CA ALA A 34 -20.46 -1.10 -8.39
C ALA A 34 -21.43 -2.21 -8.85
N GLY A 35 -22.48 -2.44 -8.06
CA GLY A 35 -23.50 -3.46 -8.32
C GLY A 35 -23.03 -4.91 -8.16
N LYS A 36 -21.85 -5.16 -7.58
CA LYS A 36 -21.29 -6.50 -7.40
C LYS A 36 -20.92 -6.79 -5.96
N THR A 37 -21.11 -8.03 -5.55
CA THR A 37 -20.66 -8.50 -4.23
C THR A 37 -19.22 -8.96 -4.30
N VAL A 38 -18.31 -8.19 -3.70
CA VAL A 38 -16.87 -8.53 -3.69
C VAL A 38 -16.60 -9.67 -2.70
N ALA A 39 -16.14 -10.81 -3.18
CA ALA A 39 -15.76 -11.95 -2.33
C ALA A 39 -14.33 -11.80 -1.78
N LYS A 40 -13.38 -11.36 -2.62
CA LYS A 40 -11.96 -11.29 -2.27
C LYS A 40 -11.27 -10.13 -2.99
N MET A 41 -10.29 -9.54 -2.32
CA MET A 41 -9.33 -8.62 -2.93
C MET A 41 -7.92 -9.03 -2.54
N THR A 42 -7.03 -9.11 -3.52
CA THR A 42 -5.61 -9.33 -3.30
C THR A 42 -4.80 -8.23 -3.95
N VAL A 43 -3.64 -7.93 -3.39
CA VAL A 43 -2.71 -6.96 -3.94
C VAL A 43 -1.31 -7.55 -4.02
N GLN A 44 -0.64 -7.31 -5.13
CA GLN A 44 0.69 -7.84 -5.37
C GLN A 44 1.76 -6.75 -5.25
N PHE A 45 2.83 -7.06 -4.53
CA PHE A 45 3.95 -6.17 -4.30
C PHE A 45 5.27 -6.83 -4.65
N THR A 46 6.23 -6.01 -5.01
CA THR A 46 7.63 -6.40 -5.18
C THR A 46 8.49 -5.46 -4.34
N ARG A 47 9.41 -6.01 -3.53
CA ARG A 47 10.36 -5.17 -2.81
C ARG A 47 11.51 -4.76 -3.73
N ARG A 48 11.81 -3.47 -3.80
CA ARG A 48 12.82 -2.90 -4.70
C ARG A 48 14.25 -3.26 -4.24
N ARG A 49 15.11 -3.61 -5.19
CA ARG A 49 16.57 -3.74 -4.98
C ARG A 49 17.23 -2.39 -4.71
N GLY A 50 18.25 -2.38 -3.85
CA GLY A 50 18.96 -1.14 -3.48
C GLY A 50 18.18 -0.20 -2.55
N SER A 51 17.15 -0.70 -1.85
CA SER A 51 16.39 0.09 -0.87
C SER A 51 16.54 -0.47 0.54
N GLY A 52 17.46 0.13 1.30
CA GLY A 52 17.74 -0.25 2.69
C GLY A 52 18.54 -1.54 2.84
N VAL A 53 18.29 -2.26 3.94
CA VAL A 53 18.98 -3.51 4.27
C VAL A 53 18.47 -4.69 3.43
N ASN A 54 19.34 -5.66 3.13
CA ASN A 54 18.97 -6.83 2.32
C ASN A 54 18.07 -7.85 3.04
N ALA A 55 18.05 -7.83 4.38
CA ALA A 55 17.21 -8.70 5.19
C ALA A 55 15.72 -8.49 4.91
N LYS A 56 14.90 -9.54 5.06
CA LYS A 56 13.43 -9.50 4.93
C LYS A 56 12.83 -8.38 5.80
N ARG A 57 11.85 -7.63 5.27
CA ARG A 57 11.19 -6.54 6.00
C ARG A 57 9.67 -6.62 5.89
N PRO A 58 8.93 -6.39 7.00
CA PRO A 58 7.48 -6.26 6.96
C PRO A 58 7.09 -4.99 6.20
N MET A 59 5.97 -5.08 5.49
CA MET A 59 5.36 -3.93 4.87
C MET A 59 4.16 -3.49 5.71
N HIS A 60 4.23 -2.26 6.23
CA HIS A 60 3.25 -1.69 7.14
C HIS A 60 2.18 -0.97 6.32
N LEU A 61 1.14 -1.69 5.92
CA LEU A 61 0.11 -1.15 5.04
C LEU A 61 -0.89 -0.29 5.80
N TYR A 62 -1.42 0.72 5.12
CA TYR A 62 -2.54 1.55 5.57
C TYR A 62 -3.50 1.80 4.41
N LEU A 63 -4.74 2.16 4.71
CA LEU A 63 -5.64 2.78 3.74
C LEU A 63 -5.42 4.29 3.66
N HIS A 64 -5.89 4.93 2.59
CA HIS A 64 -6.10 6.37 2.54
C HIS A 64 -7.27 6.74 1.61
N ASN A 65 -7.75 7.97 1.65
CA ASN A 65 -8.90 8.45 0.86
C ASN A 65 -8.55 9.45 -0.27
N TYR A 66 -7.27 9.76 -0.48
CA TYR A 66 -6.81 10.62 -1.58
C TYR A 66 -7.03 9.99 -2.97
N THR A 67 -7.46 10.80 -3.93
CA THR A 67 -7.60 10.41 -5.36
C THR A 67 -6.27 10.46 -6.11
N SER A 68 -5.35 11.29 -5.65
CA SER A 68 -4.02 11.53 -6.22
C SER A 68 -3.05 11.96 -5.12
N ALA A 69 -1.76 12.01 -5.42
CA ALA A 69 -0.75 12.50 -4.49
C ALA A 69 -1.13 13.90 -3.96
N PRO A 70 -1.22 14.10 -2.63
CA PRO A 70 -1.42 15.44 -2.07
C PRO A 70 -0.16 16.30 -2.23
N GLY A 71 -0.33 17.62 -2.24
CA GLY A 71 0.80 18.57 -2.20
C GLY A 71 1.51 18.63 -0.84
N GLY A 72 0.94 18.01 0.19
CA GLY A 72 1.50 17.90 1.53
C GLY A 72 1.59 16.44 1.98
N GLN A 73 1.77 16.23 3.28
CA GLN A 73 1.89 14.89 3.83
C GLN A 73 0.58 14.09 3.68
N LEU A 74 0.67 12.85 3.20
CA LEU A 74 -0.47 11.95 3.13
C LEU A 74 -0.95 11.56 4.53
N ASN A 75 -2.25 11.72 4.78
CA ASN A 75 -2.90 11.20 5.98
C ASN A 75 -3.16 9.69 5.85
N LEU A 76 -2.79 8.95 6.89
CA LEU A 76 -3.00 7.51 6.99
C LEU A 76 -4.39 7.24 7.57
N GLY A 77 -5.13 6.31 6.96
CA GLY A 77 -6.39 5.78 7.45
C GLY A 77 -6.17 4.51 8.28
N ALA A 78 -7.05 3.53 8.12
CA ALA A 78 -6.95 2.25 8.83
C ALA A 78 -5.61 1.53 8.58
N GLY A 79 -5.00 1.01 9.64
CA GLY A 79 -3.70 0.32 9.65
C GLY A 79 -2.90 0.60 10.93
N PRO A 80 -1.66 0.07 11.07
CA PRO A 80 -0.99 -0.76 10.09
C PRO A 80 -1.56 -2.18 10.01
N GLU A 81 -1.48 -2.78 8.83
CA GLU A 81 -1.63 -4.23 8.63
C GLU A 81 -0.32 -4.78 8.02
N GLU A 82 0.21 -5.86 8.60
CA GLU A 82 1.44 -6.52 8.13
C GLU A 82 1.12 -7.78 7.30
N LEU A 83 0.49 -7.59 6.14
CA LEU A 83 -0.02 -8.70 5.33
C LEU A 83 1.07 -9.46 4.56
N VAL A 84 2.22 -8.83 4.35
CA VAL A 84 3.39 -9.42 3.69
C VAL A 84 4.68 -8.90 4.30
N SER A 85 5.70 -9.76 4.26
CA SER A 85 7.07 -9.42 4.61
C SER A 85 7.98 -9.97 3.51
N LEU A 86 8.81 -9.12 2.92
CA LEU A 86 9.51 -9.41 1.66
C LEU A 86 11.02 -9.21 1.79
N SER A 87 11.77 -10.17 1.26
CA SER A 87 13.20 -10.02 0.98
C SER A 87 13.41 -9.10 -0.22
N VAL A 88 14.60 -8.52 -0.35
CA VAL A 88 14.92 -7.64 -1.48
C VAL A 88 14.74 -8.37 -2.83
N GLY A 89 14.02 -7.76 -3.77
CA GLY A 89 13.71 -8.33 -5.08
C GLY A 89 12.60 -9.39 -5.07
N ALA A 90 12.12 -9.80 -3.89
CA ALA A 90 11.04 -10.77 -3.79
C ALA A 90 9.68 -10.14 -4.11
N LYS A 91 8.78 -10.98 -4.61
CA LYS A 91 7.39 -10.66 -4.92
C LYS A 91 6.49 -11.37 -3.92
N GLY A 92 5.41 -10.73 -3.49
CA GLY A 92 4.40 -11.35 -2.64
C GLY A 92 3.00 -10.81 -2.91
N THR A 93 1.99 -11.60 -2.54
CA THR A 93 0.59 -11.24 -2.68
C THR A 93 -0.04 -11.18 -1.30
N ALA A 94 -0.57 -10.02 -0.93
CA ALA A 94 -1.37 -9.84 0.28
C ALA A 94 -2.85 -10.08 -0.05
N THR A 95 -3.57 -10.77 0.82
CA THR A 95 -5.04 -10.78 0.80
C THR A 95 -5.55 -9.70 1.74
N LEU A 96 -6.38 -8.79 1.23
CA LEU A 96 -6.88 -7.67 2.04
C LEU A 96 -7.97 -8.15 3.02
N PRO A 97 -7.95 -7.69 4.28
CA PRO A 97 -9.03 -7.94 5.23
C PRO A 97 -10.39 -7.49 4.68
N ALA A 98 -11.47 -8.14 5.16
CA ALA A 98 -12.82 -7.82 4.71
C ALA A 98 -13.20 -6.34 4.92
N SER A 99 -12.79 -5.74 6.04
CA SER A 99 -13.01 -4.32 6.34
C SER A 99 -12.37 -3.41 5.28
N TRP A 100 -11.15 -3.71 4.86
CA TRP A 100 -10.42 -2.94 3.85
C TRP A 100 -11.00 -3.13 2.45
N ARG A 101 -11.34 -4.38 2.10
CA ARG A 101 -12.04 -4.71 0.86
C ARG A 101 -13.34 -3.89 0.75
N ASN A 102 -14.14 -3.83 1.82
CA ASN A 102 -15.38 -3.06 1.86
C ASN A 102 -15.14 -1.54 1.76
N ALA A 103 -14.10 -1.02 2.41
CA ALA A 103 -13.74 0.41 2.32
C ALA A 103 -13.32 0.82 0.90
N LEU A 104 -12.50 -0.01 0.24
CA LEU A 104 -12.08 0.22 -1.14
C LEU A 104 -13.24 0.04 -2.14
N ALA A 105 -14.09 -0.98 -1.95
CA ALA A 105 -15.23 -1.24 -2.82
C ALA A 105 -16.31 -0.15 -2.72
N SER A 106 -16.53 0.43 -1.55
CA SER A 106 -17.47 1.55 -1.35
C SER A 106 -16.88 2.91 -1.76
N GLY A 107 -15.56 3.01 -1.91
CA GLY A 107 -14.86 4.25 -2.23
C GLY A 107 -14.61 5.17 -1.04
N SER A 108 -14.86 4.72 0.20
CA SER A 108 -14.46 5.42 1.43
C SER A 108 -12.95 5.42 1.60
N ALA A 109 -12.27 4.39 1.11
CA ALA A 109 -10.84 4.37 0.81
C ALA A 109 -10.60 4.39 -0.70
N ARG A 110 -9.53 5.05 -1.13
CA ARG A 110 -9.17 5.27 -2.54
C ARG A 110 -7.74 4.85 -2.88
N GLY A 111 -7.05 4.23 -1.93
CA GLY A 111 -5.68 3.80 -2.09
C GLY A 111 -5.09 3.10 -0.89
N LEU A 112 -3.85 2.62 -1.09
CA LEU A 112 -3.01 1.99 -0.09
C LEU A 112 -1.81 2.88 0.20
N ALA A 113 -1.37 2.94 1.45
CA ALA A 113 -0.16 3.60 1.87
C ALA A 113 0.74 2.64 2.65
N ILE A 114 2.01 3.00 2.75
CA ILE A 114 2.97 2.34 3.64
C ILE A 114 3.69 3.36 4.48
N TYR A 115 3.89 3.01 5.75
CA TYR A 115 4.58 3.86 6.70
C TYR A 115 5.24 3.04 7.79
N ALA A 116 6.48 3.38 8.09
CA ALA A 116 7.22 2.86 9.23
C ALA A 116 8.02 4.02 9.83
N SER A 117 8.31 3.94 11.13
CA SER A 117 9.15 4.92 11.81
C SER A 117 10.60 4.44 11.88
N GLY A 118 11.53 5.35 11.60
CA GLY A 118 12.96 5.12 11.71
C GLY A 118 13.52 4.18 10.64
N ARG A 119 14.73 3.69 10.89
CA ARG A 119 15.53 2.97 9.89
C ARG A 119 15.25 1.47 9.80
N ASN A 120 14.70 0.88 10.86
CA ASN A 120 14.60 -0.58 10.98
C ASN A 120 13.87 -1.21 9.81
N ASP A 121 12.68 -0.68 9.48
CA ASP A 121 11.84 -1.20 8.41
C ASP A 121 11.86 -0.31 7.18
N TYR A 122 12.96 0.41 6.95
CA TYR A 122 13.14 1.17 5.73
C TYR A 122 13.19 0.25 4.50
N ALA A 123 12.24 0.44 3.59
CA ALA A 123 12.15 -0.32 2.35
C ALA A 123 11.30 0.43 1.31
N ALA A 124 11.65 0.25 0.04
CA ALA A 124 10.85 0.70 -1.10
C ALA A 124 10.21 -0.49 -1.82
N PHE A 125 9.00 -0.29 -2.33
CA PHE A 125 8.19 -1.31 -2.98
C PHE A 125 7.65 -0.79 -4.31
N THR A 126 7.32 -1.73 -5.20
CA THR A 126 6.62 -1.50 -6.46
C THR A 126 5.46 -2.50 -6.59
N GLY A 127 4.66 -2.38 -7.65
CA GLY A 127 3.43 -3.14 -7.82
C GLY A 127 2.24 -2.36 -7.29
N GLY A 128 1.48 -2.94 -6.37
CA GLY A 128 0.21 -2.37 -5.90
C GLY A 128 -0.96 -2.69 -6.83
N THR A 129 -0.83 -3.69 -7.71
CA THR A 129 -1.94 -4.12 -8.57
C THR A 129 -2.96 -4.88 -7.74
N ILE A 130 -4.20 -4.40 -7.69
CA ILE A 130 -5.32 -5.06 -7.02
C ILE A 130 -6.03 -5.99 -7.99
N THR A 131 -6.26 -7.22 -7.55
CA THR A 131 -7.13 -8.21 -8.20
C THR A 131 -8.39 -8.38 -7.36
N ILE A 132 -9.55 -8.30 -8.00
CA ILE A 132 -10.86 -8.36 -7.37
C ILE A 132 -11.57 -9.63 -7.83
N THR A 133 -12.08 -10.41 -6.88
CA THR A 133 -12.93 -11.58 -7.15
C THR A 133 -14.34 -11.27 -6.65
N PHE A 134 -15.33 -11.42 -7.52
CA PHE A 134 -16.75 -11.25 -7.18
C PHE A 134 -17.38 -12.60 -6.84
N SER A 135 -18.45 -12.56 -6.05
CA SER A 135 -19.31 -13.72 -5.83
C SER A 135 -20.11 -13.99 -7.11
N ALA A 136 -20.43 -15.26 -7.37
CA ALA A 136 -21.31 -15.67 -8.45
C ALA A 136 -22.75 -15.19 -8.23
#